data_AF-G7WD95-F1
#
_entry.id   AF-G7WD95-F1
#
_cell.length_a   1.000
_cell.length_b   1.000
_cell.length_c   1.000
_cell.angle_alpha   90.00
_cell.angle_beta   90.00
_cell.angle_gamma   90.00
#
_symmetry.space_group_name_H-M   'P 1'
#
loop_
_entity.id
_entity.type
_entity.pdbx_description
1 polymer ?
#
loop_
_entity_poly.entity_id
_entity_poly.type
_entity_poly.pdbx_seq_one_letter_code
_entity_poly.pdbx_strand_id
1 'polypeptide(L)' 'MSEISDLIKQIEELRLNVIKTKEGRAYTDPLVVAASQELDKVLDRYQEMLIKKVTDS' A
#
# COMPACT_ATOMS: atom_id res chain seq x y z
N MET A 1 -18.07 5.91 5.56
CA MET A 1 -16.76 5.34 5.98
C MET A 1 -15.75 6.45 5.91
N SER A 2 -14.75 6.49 6.80
CA SER A 2 -13.72 7.54 6.77
C SER A 2 -12.73 7.27 5.64
N GLU A 3 -12.13 8.33 5.08
CA GLU A 3 -11.09 8.22 4.04
C GLU A 3 -9.94 7.29 4.47
N ILE A 4 -9.58 7.31 5.76
CA ILE A 4 -8.62 6.39 6.37
C ILE A 4 -9.05 4.91 6.25
N SER A 5 -10.34 4.62 6.48
CA SER A 5 -10.87 3.27 6.35
C SER A 5 -10.81 2.75 4.91
N ASP A 6 -10.99 3.63 3.93
CA ASP A 6 -10.95 3.25 2.52
C ASP A 6 -9.49 3.05 2.05
N LEU A 7 -8.54 3.84 2.56
CA LEU A 7 -7.11 3.60 2.35
C LEU A 7 -6.64 2.27 2.93
N ILE A 8 -7.09 1.90 4.14
CA ILE A 8 -6.75 0.61 4.74
C ILE A 8 -7.22 -0.55 3.85
N LYS A 9 -8.41 -0.47 3.24
CA LYS A 9 -8.89 -1.50 2.31
C LYS A 9 -8.01 -1.59 1.07
N GLN A 10 -7.65 -0.46 0.47
CA GLN A 10 -6.76 -0.43 -0.69
C GLN A 10 -5.38 -1.01 -0.38
N ILE A 11 -4.85 -0.74 0.81
CA ILE A 11 -3.60 -1.32 1.30
C ILE A 11 -3.72 -2.85 1.35
N GLU A 12 -4.78 -3.40 1.94
CA GLU A 12 -4.95 -4.85 2.03
C GLU A 12 -5.12 -5.52 0.66
N GLU A 13 -5.86 -4.89 -0.26
CA GLU A 13 -6.00 -5.36 -1.64
C GLU A 13 -4.64 -5.41 -2.36
N LEU A 14 -3.84 -4.35 -2.24
CA LEU A 14 -2.52 -4.27 -2.86
C LEU A 14 -1.51 -5.23 -2.19
N ARG A 15 -1.57 -5.41 -0.87
CA ARG A 15 -0.76 -6.43 -0.16
C ARG A 15 -1.04 -7.83 -0.71
N LEU A 16 -2.32 -8.18 -0.89
CA LEU A 16 -2.70 -9.47 -1.50
C LEU A 16 -2.21 -9.57 -2.95
N ASN A 17 -2.26 -8.48 -3.71
CA ASN A 17 -1.74 -8.45 -5.08
C ASN A 17 -0.23 -8.71 -5.14
N VAL A 18 0.55 -8.08 -4.25
CA VAL A 18 2.00 -8.31 -4.16
C VAL A 18 2.30 -9.78 -3.81
N ILE A 19 1.59 -10.35 -2.84
CA ILE A 19 1.77 -11.77 -2.45
C ILE A 19 1.52 -12.69 -3.64
N LYS A 20 0.37 -12.54 -4.32
CA LYS A 20 0.01 -13.35 -5.49
C LYS A 20 0.99 -13.16 -6.65
N THR A 21 1.45 -11.92 -6.87
CA THR A 21 2.43 -11.62 -7.92
C THR A 21 3.80 -12.20 -7.58
N LYS A 22 4.17 -12.27 -6.30
CA LYS A 22 5.44 -12.83 -5.86
C LYS A 22 5.50 -14.35 -5.90
N GLU A 23 4.36 -15.05 -5.89
CA GLU A 23 4.32 -16.52 -5.99
C GLU A 23 5.11 -17.03 -7.20
N GLY A 24 6.13 -17.85 -6.94
CA GLY A 24 7.02 -18.39 -7.98
C GLY A 24 7.98 -17.39 -8.63
N ARG A 25 7.99 -16.10 -8.24
CA ARG A 25 8.87 -15.05 -8.80
C ARG A 25 9.94 -14.61 -7.80
N ALA A 26 11.00 -13.93 -8.24
CA ALA A 26 11.93 -13.26 -7.33
C ALA A 26 11.37 -11.90 -6.87
N TYR A 27 11.86 -11.34 -5.76
CA TYR A 27 11.46 -9.97 -5.36
C TYR A 27 11.97 -8.89 -6.32
N THR A 28 13.04 -9.19 -7.05
CA THR A 28 13.61 -8.34 -8.10
C THR A 28 12.92 -8.50 -9.44
N ASP A 29 11.92 -9.39 -9.55
CA ASP A 29 11.13 -9.52 -10.76
C ASP A 29 10.41 -8.18 -11.05
N PRO A 30 10.48 -7.64 -12.28
CA PRO A 30 9.88 -6.34 -12.59
C PRO A 30 8.39 -6.22 -12.25
N LEU A 31 7.63 -7.31 -12.34
CA LEU A 31 6.20 -7.31 -11.99
C LEU A 31 5.99 -7.23 -10.48
N VAL A 32 6.84 -7.92 -9.70
CA VAL A 32 6.81 -7.84 -8.24
C VAL A 32 7.23 -6.44 -7.79
N VAL A 33 8.28 -5.87 -8.40
CA VAL A 33 8.72 -4.51 -8.11
C VAL A 33 7.61 -3.50 -8.41
N ALA A 34 6.95 -3.60 -9.56
CA ALA A 34 5.85 -2.72 -9.93
C ALA A 34 4.67 -2.82 -8.94
N ALA A 35 4.26 -4.03 -8.56
CA ALA A 35 3.20 -4.25 -7.59
C ALA A 35 3.57 -3.68 -6.20
N SER A 36 4.82 -3.85 -5.77
CA SER A 36 5.31 -3.27 -4.51
C SER A 36 5.33 -1.74 -4.53
N GLN A 37 5.75 -1.13 -5.65
CA GLN A 37 5.74 0.33 -5.80
C GLN A 37 4.32 0.92 -5.79
N GLU A 38 3.32 0.17 -6.25
CA GLU A 38 1.93 0.60 -6.18
C GLU A 38 1.41 0.56 -4.73
N LEU A 39 1.75 -0.49 -3.98
CA LEU A 39 1.48 -0.57 -2.54
C LEU A 39 2.13 0.58 -1.77
N ASP A 40 3.42 0.85 -2.04
CA ASP A 40 4.19 1.89 -1.35
C ASP A 40 3.54 3.28 -1.48
N LYS A 41 3.05 3.64 -2.67
CA LYS A 41 2.36 4.93 -2.89
C LYS A 41 1.13 5.12 -2.00
N VAL A 42 0.38 4.04 -1.76
CA VAL A 42 -0.82 4.10 -0.91
C VAL A 42 -0.43 4.14 0.57
N LEU A 43 0.62 3.42 0.96
CA LEU A 43 1.19 3.49 2.30
C LEU A 43 1.72 4.90 2.62
N ASP A 44 2.40 5.55 1.67
CA ASP A 44 2.88 6.93 1.82
C ASP A 44 1.72 7.89 2.10
N ARG A 45 0.65 7.81 1.29
CA ARG A 45 -0.56 8.63 1.51
C ARG A 45 -1.21 8.37 2.87
N TYR A 46 -1.28 7.11 3.28
CA TYR A 46 -1.80 6.77 4.60
C TYR A 46 -0.96 7.37 5.73
N GLN A 47 0.37 7.33 5.60
CA GLN A 47 1.29 7.94 6.56
C GLN A 47 1.14 9.46 6.60
N GLU A 48 1.04 10.14 5.46
CA GLU A 48 0.78 11.58 5.41
C GLU A 48 -0.50 11.97 6.14
N MET A 49 -1.57 11.18 5.97
CA MET A 49 -2.84 11.43 6.65
C MET A 49 -2.75 11.22 8.16
N LEU A 50 -2.01 10.21 8.61
CA LEU A 50 -1.77 10.02 10.04
C LEU A 50 -0.99 11.18 10.64
N ILE A 51 0.05 11.66 9.95
CA ILE A 51 0.84 12.82 10.40
C ILE A 51 -0.05 14.06 10.50
N LYS A 52 -0.83 14.38 9.45
CA LYS A 52 -1.76 15.52 9.47
C LYS A 52 -2.73 15.44 10.63
N LYS A 53 -3.30 14.26 10.87
CA LYS A 53 -4.23 14.05 11.99
C LYS A 53 -3.57 14.31 13.35
N VAL A 54 -2.29 13.95 13.51
CA VAL A 54 -1.55 14.21 14.76
C VAL A 54 -1.18 15.69 14.89
N THR A 55 -0.82 16.37 13.80
CA THR A 55 -0.47 17.81 13.85
C THR A 55 -1.67 18.73 13.96
N ASP A 56 -2.84 18.29 13.52
CA ASP A 56 -4.10 19.04 13.58
C ASP A 56 -4.91 18.75 14.87
N SER A 57 -4.41 17.84 15.73
CA SER A 57 -4.99 17.49 17.05
C SER A 57 -4.33 18.27 18.18
#